data_AF-A9UR95-F1
#
_entry.id   AF-A9UR95-F1
#
_cell.length_a   1.000
_cell.length_b   1.000
_cell.length_c   1.000
_cell.angle_alpha   90.00
_cell.angle_beta   90.00
_cell.angle_gamma   90.00
#
_symmetry.space_group_name_H-M   'P 1'
#
loop_
_entity.id
_entity.type
_entity.pdbx_description
1 polymer ?
#
loop_
_entity_poly.entity_id
_entity_poly.type
_entity_poly.pdbx_seq_one_letter_code
_entity_poly.pdbx_strand_id
1 'polypeptide(L)'
;MAIVVVTGGAGFLGGHLVKLLADGPRPDGFGDVAEVRVVDLVAPNLHRLGTDTAHAPRSQVGDTLTIASRTTLAGVQNQDRVTHRVGSVADATFVTEALTGATLVFHCAAIVDWGQRPREVLEEADPYHMPNILKAVLDGQLVLRMGSPAVRFQHTYVGNAAWAHLVAAKALLQNASVGGTTYIITDEPAVNF
;
A
#
# COMPACT_ATOMS: atom_id res chain seq x y z
N MET A 1 23.24 13.22 -1.33
CA MET A 1 22.38 12.19 -1.94
C MET A 1 21.42 11.68 -0.87
N ALA A 2 20.17 11.42 -1.24
CA ALA A 2 19.11 11.06 -0.30
C ALA A 2 19.15 9.57 0.07
N ILE A 3 18.88 9.27 1.34
CA ILE A 3 18.48 7.94 1.80
C ILE A 3 16.96 7.97 1.95
N VAL A 4 16.26 7.20 1.11
CA VAL A 4 14.79 7.19 1.07
C VAL A 4 14.30 5.89 1.68
N VAL A 5 13.44 5.99 2.69
CA VAL A 5 12.80 4.83 3.32
C VAL A 5 11.40 4.65 2.76
N VAL A 6 11.03 3.42 2.40
CA VAL A 6 9.66 3.05 2.02
C VAL A 6 9.16 1.99 2.99
N THR A 7 8.24 2.36 3.90
CA THR A 7 7.56 1.37 4.75
C THR A 7 6.45 0.68 3.96
N GLY A 8 6.20 -0.61 4.21
CA GLY A 8 5.31 -1.41 3.37
C GLY A 8 5.84 -1.51 1.94
N GLY A 9 7.17 -1.41 1.77
CA GLY A 9 7.82 -1.29 0.47
C GLY A 9 7.73 -2.55 -0.39
N ALA A 10 7.35 -3.70 0.18
CA ALA A 10 7.05 -4.92 -0.56
C ALA A 10 5.54 -5.03 -0.92
N GLY A 11 4.70 -4.12 -0.43
CA GLY A 11 3.28 -4.04 -0.76
C GLY A 11 3.01 -3.52 -2.17
N PHE A 12 1.73 -3.40 -2.52
CA PHE A 12 1.30 -3.01 -3.87
C PHE A 12 1.80 -1.61 -4.27
N LEU A 13 1.44 -0.56 -3.52
CA LEU A 13 1.93 0.81 -3.78
C LEU A 13 3.43 0.94 -3.47
N GLY A 14 3.87 0.38 -2.35
CA GLY A 14 5.27 0.45 -1.89
C GLY A 14 6.26 -0.08 -2.92
N GLY A 15 5.97 -1.22 -3.54
CA GLY A 15 6.85 -1.81 -4.55
C GLY A 15 6.99 -0.96 -5.80
N HIS A 16 5.92 -0.26 -6.22
CA HIS A 16 5.99 0.71 -7.32
C HIS A 16 6.84 1.93 -6.96
N LEU A 17 6.75 2.43 -5.72
CA LEU A 17 7.64 3.50 -5.24
C LEU A 17 9.11 3.06 -5.23
N VAL A 18 9.39 1.87 -4.71
CA VAL A 18 10.75 1.31 -4.67
C VAL A 18 11.34 1.21 -6.08
N LYS A 19 10.56 0.75 -7.07
CA LYS A 19 11.00 0.69 -8.48
C LYS A 19 11.33 2.08 -9.05
N LEU A 20 10.45 3.06 -8.87
CA LEU A 20 10.70 4.43 -9.33
C LEU A 20 11.95 5.06 -8.68
N LEU A 21 12.17 4.78 -7.40
CA LEU A 21 13.31 5.31 -6.65
C LEU A 21 14.63 4.60 -6.98
N ALA A 22 14.59 3.29 -7.25
CA ALA A 22 15.77 2.49 -7.53
C ALA A 22 16.33 2.76 -8.94
N ASP A 23 15.51 2.59 -9.97
CA ASP A 23 15.95 2.69 -11.38
C ASP A 23 14.95 3.37 -12.32
N GLY A 24 13.73 3.64 -11.86
CA GLY A 24 12.71 4.29 -12.68
C GLY A 24 12.92 5.79 -12.89
N PRO A 25 12.09 6.39 -13.76
CA PRO A 25 12.07 7.84 -13.94
C PRO A 25 11.69 8.53 -12.63
N ARG A 26 12.17 9.76 -12.45
CA ARG A 26 11.81 10.62 -11.32
C ARG A 26 11.45 12.01 -11.83
N PRO A 27 10.59 12.77 -11.13
CA PRO A 27 10.31 14.15 -11.50
C PRO A 27 11.59 14.99 -11.57
N ASP A 28 11.68 15.89 -12.53
CA ASP A 28 12.84 16.78 -12.67
C ASP A 28 13.10 17.54 -11.36
N GLY A 29 14.36 17.54 -10.91
CA GLY A 29 14.74 18.18 -9.65
C GLY A 29 14.31 17.45 -8.38
N PHE A 30 13.89 16.18 -8.45
CA PHE A 30 13.68 15.33 -7.27
C PHE A 30 14.99 15.08 -6.49
N GLY A 31 16.12 15.13 -7.19
CA GLY A 31 17.46 14.89 -6.64
C GLY A 31 17.89 13.43 -6.71
N ASP A 32 19.15 13.20 -6.35
CA ASP A 32 19.76 11.87 -6.40
C ASP A 32 19.43 11.03 -5.15
N VAL A 33 19.05 9.78 -5.39
CA VAL A 33 18.80 8.77 -4.36
C VAL A 33 20.01 7.85 -4.28
N ALA A 34 20.71 7.85 -3.14
CA ALA A 34 21.84 6.97 -2.89
C ALA A 34 21.39 5.59 -2.41
N GLU A 35 20.34 5.53 -1.59
CA GLU A 35 19.81 4.30 -1.00
C GLU A 35 18.28 4.35 -0.99
N VAL A 36 17.66 3.24 -1.39
CA VAL A 36 16.24 2.95 -1.18
C VAL A 36 16.16 1.84 -0.12
N ARG A 37 15.70 2.21 1.08
CA ARG A 37 15.56 1.30 2.20
C ARG A 37 14.12 0.80 2.29
N VAL A 38 13.93 -0.46 1.91
CA VAL A 38 12.65 -1.17 1.96
C VAL A 38 12.43 -1.64 3.39
N VAL A 39 11.43 -1.07 4.08
CA VAL A 39 11.02 -1.51 5.42
C VAL A 39 9.71 -2.27 5.29
N ASP A 40 9.68 -3.54 5.68
CA ASP A 40 8.46 -4.33 5.66
C ASP A 40 8.45 -5.40 6.76
N LEU A 41 7.26 -5.92 7.03
CA LEU A 41 7.07 -7.05 7.91
C LEU A 41 7.32 -8.36 7.15
N VAL A 42 7.94 -9.34 7.82
CA VAL A 42 7.83 -10.73 7.37
C VAL A 42 6.53 -11.30 7.90
N ALA A 43 5.50 -11.20 7.07
CA ALA A 43 4.27 -11.94 7.24
C ALA A 43 4.25 -13.06 6.20
N PRO A 44 4.68 -14.30 6.52
CA PRO A 44 4.48 -15.45 5.63
C PRO A 44 2.99 -15.70 5.33
N ASN A 45 2.09 -15.05 6.07
CA ASN A 45 0.64 -15.15 5.93
C ASN A 45 -0.05 -13.80 6.18
N LEU A 46 0.22 -12.77 5.37
CA LEU A 46 -0.50 -11.48 5.47
C LEU A 46 -2.04 -11.65 5.46
N HIS A 47 -2.53 -12.73 4.84
CA HIS A 47 -3.95 -13.17 4.85
C HIS A 47 -4.52 -13.55 6.23
N ARG A 48 -3.71 -13.67 7.29
CA ARG A 48 -4.14 -14.15 8.63
C ARG A 48 -4.16 -13.06 9.71
N LEU A 49 -3.93 -11.80 9.37
CA LEU A 49 -3.96 -10.69 10.35
C LEU A 49 -5.37 -10.30 10.84
N GLY A 50 -6.41 -11.07 10.50
CA GLY A 50 -7.82 -10.67 10.62
C GLY A 50 -8.70 -11.37 11.67
N THR A 51 -8.19 -12.21 12.58
CA THR A 51 -9.07 -12.97 13.51
C THR A 51 -8.69 -12.99 14.98
N ASP A 52 -7.56 -12.42 15.41
CA ASP A 52 -7.22 -12.44 16.83
C ASP A 52 -6.65 -11.11 17.30
N THR A 53 -7.51 -10.24 17.82
CA THR A 53 -7.13 -9.01 18.52
C THR A 53 -6.33 -9.28 19.80
N ALA A 54 -6.14 -10.54 20.21
CA ALA A 54 -5.31 -10.89 21.37
C ALA A 54 -3.81 -11.00 21.04
N HIS A 55 -3.41 -11.09 19.77
CA HIS A 55 -2.00 -11.20 19.38
C HIS A 55 -1.70 -10.31 18.18
N ALA A 56 -1.39 -9.03 18.44
CA ALA A 56 -0.55 -8.28 17.52
C ALA A 56 0.66 -9.16 17.14
N PRO A 57 1.01 -9.29 15.86
CA PRO A 57 2.15 -10.13 15.46
C PRO A 57 3.37 -9.63 16.22
N ARG A 58 3.80 -10.42 17.21
CA ARG A 58 5.08 -10.21 17.89
C ARG A 58 6.12 -10.14 16.78
N SER A 59 6.97 -9.13 16.84
CA SER A 59 8.12 -8.93 15.95
C SER A 59 8.80 -10.27 15.63
N GLN A 60 8.43 -10.89 14.51
CA GLN A 60 9.20 -12.00 13.99
C GLN A 60 10.26 -11.38 13.10
N VAL A 61 11.50 -11.54 13.52
CA VAL A 61 12.68 -11.30 12.69
C VAL A 61 12.60 -12.31 11.55
N GLY A 62 12.05 -11.90 10.43
CA GLY A 62 12.18 -12.67 9.20
C GLY A 62 13.42 -12.25 8.44
N ASP A 63 13.80 -13.05 7.45
CA ASP A 63 14.99 -12.81 6.66
C ASP A 63 14.73 -11.82 5.51
N THR A 64 15.80 -11.16 5.07
CA THR A 64 15.81 -10.26 3.91
C THR A 64 15.29 -10.95 2.63
N LEU A 65 15.49 -12.27 2.53
CA LEU A 65 15.09 -13.08 1.37
C LEU A 65 13.56 -13.08 1.17
N THR A 66 12.77 -13.00 2.25
CA THR A 66 11.30 -13.01 2.17
C THR A 66 10.73 -11.70 1.60
N ILE A 67 11.34 -10.55 1.89
CA ILE A 67 10.95 -9.26 1.29
C ILE A 67 11.44 -9.21 -0.17
N ALA A 68 12.72 -9.52 -0.39
CA ALA A 68 13.35 -9.43 -1.71
C ALA A 68 12.72 -10.37 -2.75
N SER A 69 12.13 -11.48 -2.33
CA SER A 69 11.45 -12.43 -3.22
C SER A 69 10.01 -12.05 -3.62
N ARG A 70 9.45 -10.94 -3.09
CA ARG A 70 8.12 -10.47 -3.48
C ARG A 70 8.10 -10.04 -4.94
N THR A 71 7.08 -10.47 -5.69
CA THR A 71 6.88 -10.14 -7.11
C THR A 71 6.78 -8.62 -7.35
N THR A 72 6.30 -7.87 -6.37
CA THR A 72 6.25 -6.39 -6.39
C THR A 72 7.63 -5.75 -6.50
N LEU A 73 8.69 -6.40 -6.02
CA LEU A 73 10.09 -5.93 -6.08
C LEU A 73 10.91 -6.57 -7.20
N ALA A 74 10.30 -7.41 -8.04
CA ALA A 74 11.00 -8.06 -9.15
C ALA A 74 11.69 -7.04 -10.06
N GLY A 75 12.97 -7.27 -10.34
CA GLY A 75 13.86 -6.43 -11.15
C GLY A 75 14.78 -5.51 -10.33
N VAL A 76 14.39 -5.16 -9.10
CA VAL A 76 15.12 -4.18 -8.27
C VAL A 76 15.66 -4.76 -6.97
N GLN A 77 15.22 -5.95 -6.57
CA GLN A 77 15.45 -6.51 -5.24
C GLN A 77 16.92 -6.76 -4.88
N ASN A 78 17.79 -6.97 -5.88
CA ASN A 78 19.20 -7.31 -5.72
C ASN A 78 20.15 -6.17 -6.14
N GLN A 79 19.62 -4.97 -6.40
CA GLN A 79 20.46 -3.82 -6.76
C GLN A 79 21.19 -3.29 -5.52
N ASP A 80 22.46 -2.90 -5.66
CA ASP A 80 23.31 -2.43 -4.54
C ASP A 80 22.69 -1.28 -3.73
N ARG A 81 21.91 -0.42 -4.39
CA ARG A 81 21.23 0.72 -3.78
C ARG A 81 19.92 0.37 -3.05
N VAL A 82 19.41 -0.85 -3.19
CA VAL A 82 18.16 -1.30 -2.56
C VAL A 82 18.51 -2.15 -1.35
N THR A 83 18.25 -1.63 -0.15
CA THR A 83 18.49 -2.34 1.11
C THR A 83 17.16 -2.74 1.74
N HIS A 84 17.15 -3.84 2.50
CA HIS A 84 15.92 -4.36 3.12
C HIS A 84 16.07 -4.38 4.63
N ARG A 85 15.03 -3.96 5.35
CA ARG A 85 14.92 -3.98 6.80
C ARG A 85 13.63 -4.68 7.18
N VAL A 86 13.75 -5.85 7.79
CA VAL A 86 12.60 -6.62 8.25
C VAL A 86 12.25 -6.24 9.68
N GLY A 87 11.04 -5.75 9.90
CA GLY A 87 10.58 -5.44 11.24
C GLY A 87 9.27 -4.67 11.27
N SER A 88 8.71 -4.52 12.47
CA SER A 88 7.42 -3.87 12.66
C SER A 88 7.58 -2.37 12.80
N VAL A 89 6.79 -1.59 12.05
CA VAL A 89 6.68 -0.14 12.26
C VAL A 89 6.04 0.23 13.60
N ALA A 90 5.45 -0.74 14.32
CA ALA A 90 4.97 -0.56 15.69
C ALA A 90 6.08 -0.71 16.74
N ASP A 91 7.27 -1.19 16.36
CA ASP A 91 8.44 -1.27 17.24
C ASP A 91 9.27 0.01 17.10
N ALA A 92 9.24 0.85 18.14
CA ALA A 92 9.93 2.14 18.13
C ALA A 92 11.46 2.04 18.01
N THR A 93 12.07 0.98 18.57
CA THR A 93 13.52 0.77 18.48
C THR A 93 13.89 0.42 17.04
N PHE A 94 13.17 -0.54 16.45
CA PHE A 94 13.34 -0.89 15.04
C PHE A 94 13.12 0.30 14.12
N VAL A 95 12.06 1.10 14.33
CA VAL A 95 11.80 2.30 13.52
C VAL A 95 12.95 3.30 13.63
N THR A 96 13.46 3.54 14.83
CA THR A 96 14.59 4.47 15.04
C THR A 96 15.83 4.01 14.26
N GLU A 97 16.16 2.72 14.33
CA GLU A 97 17.27 2.14 13.58
C GLU A 97 17.02 2.20 12.07
N ALA A 98 15.83 1.80 11.62
CA ALA A 98 15.44 1.77 10.22
C ALA A 98 15.42 3.16 9.58
N LEU A 99 15.16 4.22 10.36
CA LEU A 99 15.15 5.61 9.89
C LEU A 99 16.50 6.32 10.02
N THR A 100 17.52 5.68 10.61
CA THR A 100 18.83 6.31 10.80
C THR A 100 19.42 6.77 9.46
N GLY A 101 19.72 8.08 9.38
CA GLY A 101 20.27 8.74 8.19
C GLY A 101 19.27 9.01 7.06
N ALA A 102 18.00 8.61 7.21
CA ALA A 102 16.97 8.83 6.21
C ALA A 102 16.65 10.32 6.07
N THR A 103 16.55 10.79 4.83
CA THR A 103 16.16 12.19 4.50
C THR A 103 14.72 12.31 4.06
N LEU A 104 14.11 11.18 3.65
CA LEU A 104 12.72 11.11 3.20
C LEU A 104 12.13 9.75 3.55
N VAL A 105 10.87 9.74 3.99
CA VAL A 105 10.13 8.52 4.30
C VAL A 105 8.80 8.53 3.56
N PHE A 106 8.57 7.52 2.72
CA PHE A 106 7.25 7.16 2.23
C PHE A 106 6.66 6.12 3.16
N HIS A 107 5.60 6.51 3.89
CA HIS A 107 4.94 5.59 4.80
C HIS A 107 3.76 4.90 4.11
N CYS A 108 3.98 3.71 3.56
CA CYS A 108 2.94 2.90 2.92
C CYS A 108 2.54 1.67 3.75
N ALA A 109 3.25 1.40 4.85
CA ALA A 109 2.87 0.34 5.78
C ALA A 109 1.50 0.67 6.39
N ALA A 110 0.50 -0.09 5.98
CA ALA A 110 -0.82 -0.07 6.57
C ALA A 110 -1.41 -1.48 6.50
N ILE A 111 -2.18 -1.84 7.51
CA ILE A 111 -3.10 -2.96 7.41
C ILE A 111 -4.31 -2.42 6.65
N VAL A 112 -4.31 -2.62 5.34
CA VAL A 112 -5.44 -2.27 4.49
C VAL A 112 -6.37 -3.47 4.48
N ASP A 113 -7.40 -3.39 5.31
CA ASP A 113 -8.46 -4.39 5.34
C ASP A 113 -9.73 -3.79 4.74
N TRP A 114 -10.14 -4.29 3.58
CA TRP A 114 -11.46 -4.00 2.99
C TRP A 114 -12.48 -5.11 3.35
N GLY A 115 -12.17 -5.95 4.34
CA GLY A 115 -12.95 -7.11 4.75
C GLY A 115 -12.28 -8.48 4.49
N GLN A 116 -10.96 -8.56 4.31
CA GLN A 116 -10.13 -9.77 4.12
C GLN A 116 -10.07 -10.71 5.35
N ARG A 117 -11.20 -10.88 6.04
CA ARG A 117 -11.52 -12.17 6.65
C ARG A 117 -11.56 -13.25 5.55
N PRO A 118 -11.43 -14.55 5.89
CA PRO A 118 -11.22 -15.61 4.92
C PRO A 118 -12.22 -15.56 3.75
N ARG A 119 -11.78 -15.91 2.55
CA ARG A 119 -12.65 -16.02 1.37
C ARG A 119 -13.71 -17.12 1.50
N GLU A 120 -13.60 -18.05 2.45
CA GLU A 120 -14.73 -18.91 2.86
C GLU A 120 -15.81 -18.17 3.70
N VAL A 121 -15.52 -16.95 4.17
CA VAL A 121 -16.43 -16.04 4.90
C VAL A 121 -17.02 -14.97 3.97
N LEU A 122 -16.52 -14.81 2.73
CA LEU A 122 -17.00 -13.81 1.76
C LEU A 122 -17.28 -14.32 0.33
N GLU A 123 -16.75 -15.47 -0.11
CA GLU A 123 -16.89 -15.97 -1.49
C GLU A 123 -17.40 -17.44 -1.59
N GLU A 124 -17.84 -18.09 -0.50
CA GLU A 124 -18.49 -19.42 -0.55
C GLU A 124 -20.03 -19.41 -0.37
N ALA A 125 -20.67 -18.23 -0.36
CA ALA A 125 -22.12 -18.12 -0.10
C ALA A 125 -22.94 -17.52 -1.24
N ASP A 126 -22.42 -17.33 -2.45
CA ASP A 126 -23.17 -16.49 -3.39
C ASP A 126 -22.88 -16.60 -4.89
N PRO A 127 -23.23 -17.73 -5.53
CA PRO A 127 -23.70 -17.70 -6.91
C PRO A 127 -25.21 -17.40 -7.02
N TYR A 128 -25.94 -17.22 -5.90
CA TYR A 128 -27.42 -17.19 -5.85
C TYR A 128 -28.09 -16.23 -4.84
N HIS A 129 -27.37 -15.35 -4.13
CA HIS A 129 -27.94 -14.25 -3.32
C HIS A 129 -28.77 -13.37 -4.19
N MET A 130 -28.30 -12.88 -5.34
CA MET A 130 -29.08 -11.85 -6.03
C MET A 130 -30.50 -12.36 -6.29
N PRO A 131 -30.73 -13.61 -6.72
CA PRO A 131 -32.05 -14.24 -6.71
C PRO A 131 -32.74 -14.31 -5.33
N ASN A 132 -32.04 -14.70 -4.26
CA ASN A 132 -32.63 -14.89 -2.91
C ASN A 132 -32.87 -13.58 -2.12
N ILE A 133 -31.97 -12.60 -2.22
CA ILE A 133 -32.15 -11.20 -1.80
C ILE A 133 -33.29 -10.61 -2.60
N LEU A 134 -33.32 -10.77 -3.93
CA LEU A 134 -34.42 -10.27 -4.75
C LEU A 134 -35.72 -10.93 -4.33
N LYS A 135 -35.73 -12.24 -4.05
CA LYS A 135 -36.88 -12.94 -3.48
C LYS A 135 -37.28 -12.41 -2.10
N ALA A 136 -36.36 -12.18 -1.17
CA ALA A 136 -36.65 -11.59 0.13
C ALA A 136 -37.14 -10.13 0.04
N VAL A 137 -36.68 -9.38 -0.96
CA VAL A 137 -37.19 -8.04 -1.29
C VAL A 137 -38.61 -8.12 -1.86
N LEU A 138 -38.85 -9.03 -2.80
CA LEU A 138 -40.16 -9.28 -3.40
C LEU A 138 -41.17 -9.82 -2.38
N ASP A 139 -40.72 -10.64 -1.43
CA ASP A 139 -41.51 -11.17 -0.32
C ASP A 139 -41.64 -10.15 0.85
N GLY A 140 -41.11 -8.93 0.70
CA GLY A 140 -41.25 -7.82 1.65
C GLY A 140 -40.43 -7.94 2.94
N GLN A 141 -39.50 -8.89 3.00
CA GLN A 141 -38.69 -9.22 4.17
C GLN A 141 -37.40 -8.40 4.27
N LEU A 142 -36.98 -7.75 3.18
CA LEU A 142 -35.74 -6.97 3.11
C LEU A 142 -35.95 -5.70 2.28
N VAL A 143 -35.45 -4.56 2.75
CA VAL A 143 -35.39 -3.32 1.94
C VAL A 143 -34.02 -3.26 1.26
N LEU A 144 -33.99 -3.52 -0.05
CA LEU A 144 -32.80 -3.32 -0.86
C LEU A 144 -32.71 -1.87 -1.33
N ARG A 145 -31.63 -1.19 -0.94
CA ARG A 145 -31.28 0.13 -1.49
C ARG A 145 -30.14 -0.03 -2.48
N MET A 146 -30.47 -0.09 -3.77
CA MET A 146 -29.45 -0.03 -4.83
C MET A 146 -28.91 1.40 -4.94
N GLY A 147 -27.59 1.51 -5.12
CA GLY A 147 -26.95 2.78 -5.50
C GLY A 147 -27.54 3.30 -6.81
N SER A 148 -27.51 4.61 -7.01
CA SER A 148 -28.00 5.20 -8.26
C SER A 148 -27.19 4.65 -9.44
N PRO A 149 -27.83 4.31 -10.57
CA PRO A 149 -27.11 4.00 -11.79
C PRO A 149 -26.39 5.23 -12.36
N ALA A 150 -26.44 6.40 -11.71
CA ALA A 150 -25.64 7.57 -12.05
C ALA A 150 -24.36 7.69 -11.20
N VAL A 151 -24.08 6.72 -10.30
CA VAL A 151 -22.83 6.72 -9.53
C VAL A 151 -21.65 6.62 -10.49
N ARG A 152 -20.65 7.48 -10.27
CA ARG A 152 -19.43 7.50 -11.07
C ARG A 152 -18.27 7.01 -10.22
N PHE A 153 -17.43 6.19 -10.82
CA PHE A 153 -16.23 5.65 -10.19
C PHE A 153 -15.00 6.27 -10.86
N GLN A 154 -13.93 6.39 -10.08
CA GLN A 154 -12.62 6.77 -10.57
C GLN A 154 -11.63 5.70 -10.17
N HIS A 155 -10.86 5.24 -11.15
CA HIS A 155 -9.74 4.33 -10.94
C HIS A 155 -8.46 5.12 -11.12
N THR A 156 -7.48 4.79 -10.30
CA THR A 156 -6.13 5.34 -10.39
C THR A 156 -5.18 4.16 -10.56
N TYR A 157 -4.45 4.15 -11.66
CA TYR A 157 -3.37 3.21 -11.89
C TYR A 157 -2.31 3.40 -10.79
N VAL A 158 -1.89 2.29 -10.18
CA VAL A 158 -0.96 2.33 -9.04
C VAL A 158 0.39 2.99 -9.38
N GLY A 159 0.84 2.88 -10.63
CA GLY A 159 2.05 3.57 -11.08
C GLY A 159 1.88 5.09 -11.09
N ASN A 160 0.70 5.58 -11.47
CA ASN A 160 0.39 7.01 -11.45
C ASN A 160 0.22 7.51 -10.01
N ALA A 161 -0.40 6.70 -9.14
CA ALA A 161 -0.43 6.98 -7.71
C ALA A 161 0.99 7.08 -7.13
N ALA A 162 1.87 6.13 -7.42
CA ALA A 162 3.27 6.16 -6.99
C ALA A 162 4.02 7.39 -7.53
N TRP A 163 3.82 7.73 -8.81
CA TRP A 163 4.39 8.94 -9.42
C TRP A 163 3.92 10.22 -8.73
N ALA A 164 2.63 10.34 -8.44
CA ALA A 164 2.07 11.49 -7.72
C ALA A 164 2.67 11.64 -6.31
N HIS A 165 3.00 10.54 -5.62
CA HIS A 165 3.73 10.60 -4.35
C HIS A 165 5.15 11.15 -4.52
N LEU A 166 5.88 10.80 -5.59
CA LEU A 166 7.18 11.40 -5.89
C LEU A 166 7.06 12.91 -6.17
N VAL A 167 6.03 13.32 -6.91
CA VAL A 167 5.75 14.75 -7.16
C VAL A 167 5.43 15.49 -5.86
N ALA A 168 4.62 14.91 -4.99
CA ALA A 168 4.29 15.47 -3.68
C ALA A 168 5.54 15.57 -2.78
N ALA A 169 6.39 14.54 -2.76
CA ALA A 169 7.65 14.56 -2.02
C ALA A 169 8.61 15.63 -2.54
N LYS A 170 8.75 15.77 -3.87
CA LYS A 170 9.52 16.88 -4.47
C LYS A 170 8.99 18.23 -4.00
N ALA A 171 7.68 18.45 -4.08
CA ALA A 171 7.07 19.71 -3.66
C ALA A 171 7.34 20.00 -2.18
N LEU A 172 7.23 18.99 -1.32
CA LEU A 172 7.50 19.11 0.12
C LEU A 172 8.98 19.41 0.42
N LEU A 173 9.90 18.77 -0.29
CA LEU A 173 11.34 19.01 -0.17
C LEU A 173 11.72 20.44 -0.61
N GLN A 174 10.99 21.03 -1.56
CA GLN A 174 11.22 22.38 -2.05
C GLN A 174 10.50 23.45 -1.24
N ASN A 175 9.33 23.12 -0.69
CA ASN A 175 8.53 24.03 0.11
C ASN A 175 7.76 23.26 1.20
N ALA A 176 8.24 23.37 2.44
CA ALA A 176 7.60 22.74 3.60
C ALA A 176 6.15 23.21 3.84
N SER A 177 5.75 24.38 3.34
CA SER A 177 4.40 24.93 3.55
C SER A 177 3.29 24.15 2.86
N VAL A 178 3.62 23.24 1.93
CA VAL A 178 2.63 22.37 1.28
C VAL A 178 2.23 21.17 2.15
N GLY A 179 2.94 20.93 3.26
CA GLY A 179 2.64 19.89 4.23
C GLY A 179 1.27 20.06 4.88
N GLY A 180 0.65 18.94 5.28
CA GLY A 180 -0.68 18.92 5.89
C GLY A 180 -1.85 19.06 4.90
N THR A 181 -1.58 19.27 3.62
CA THR A 181 -2.62 19.32 2.58
C THR A 181 -3.01 17.91 2.14
N THR A 182 -4.31 17.69 1.90
CA THR A 182 -4.84 16.45 1.33
C THR A 182 -5.06 16.60 -0.17
N TYR A 183 -4.63 15.62 -0.95
CA TYR A 183 -4.80 15.57 -2.39
C TYR A 183 -5.52 14.29 -2.79
N ILE A 184 -6.44 14.39 -3.76
CA ILE A 184 -7.09 13.23 -4.39
C ILE A 184 -6.39 13.01 -5.73
N ILE A 185 -5.85 11.81 -5.93
CA ILE A 185 -5.14 11.44 -7.17
C ILE A 185 -6.11 10.63 -8.04
N THR A 186 -6.36 11.12 -9.24
CA THR A 186 -7.25 10.50 -10.24
C THR A 186 -6.58 10.53 -11.59
N ASP A 187 -6.74 9.47 -12.39
CA ASP A 187 -6.17 9.44 -13.75
C ASP A 187 -7.11 10.04 -14.80
N GLU A 188 -8.41 9.81 -14.63
CA GLU A 188 -9.44 10.20 -15.60
C GLU A 188 -10.69 10.75 -14.89
N PRO A 189 -11.54 11.51 -15.60
CA PRO A 189 -12.83 11.94 -15.07
C PRO A 189 -13.66 10.76 -14.60
N ALA A 190 -14.45 10.98 -13.54
CA ALA A 190 -15.37 9.96 -13.04
C ALA A 190 -16.37 9.56 -14.13
N VAL A 191 -16.41 8.28 -14.46
CA VAL A 191 -17.35 7.68 -15.41
C VAL A 191 -18.23 6.66 -14.70
N ASN A 192 -19.42 6.48 -15.23
CA ASN A 192 -20.31 5.41 -14.82
C ASN A 192 -19.91 4.13 -15.57
N PHE A 193 -19.94 2.99 -14.89
CA PHE A 193 -19.65 1.69 -15.50
C PHE A 193 -20.75 1.24 -16.46
#